data_AF-A0A401RLU5-F1
#
_entry.id   AF-A0A401RLU5-F1
#
_cell.length_a   1.000
_cell.length_b   1.000
_cell.length_c   1.000
_cell.angle_alpha   90.00
_cell.angle_beta   90.00
_cell.angle_gamma   90.00
#
_symmetry.space_group_name_H-M   'P 1'
#
loop_
_entity.id
_entity.type
_entity.pdbx_description
1 polymer ?
#
loop_
_entity_poly.entity_id
_entity_poly.type
_entity_poly.pdbx_seq_one_letter_code
_entity_poly.pdbx_strand_id
1 'polypeptide(L)'
;RTVESYVEKRVGSTYGPPSGRKMTIFVDDINMPVINEWGDQVKMLPTPAKFHYIFNLRDLSRIWQGMLNIMAEECFNLETLLALFKHECTRVIADRFVSEEDRYWFENAVTRIVEDNIGKQLAEKLHKEPYFVDFLRDLPEPTGDEPEDFVFVVPKVYEMISRIIRTDCGNALLVGVGGSGKQSFTKLASYIAGYKIFQITLTRAYNVGNLMDDLKILYRTAGAEGKGITFIFTDNEIKEESFLEYLNNVLSSGEVSNLFARDELDEITQSLIAPMKKEASRVPPTFDNLYEYFIKRARKHLHVVLCFSPVSVCF
;
A
#
# COMPACT_ATOMS: atom_id res chain seq x y z
N ARG A 1 19.04 -15.91 -19.45
CA ARG A 1 19.96 -14.96 -20.12
C ARG A 1 20.58 -13.92 -19.18
N THR A 2 19.87 -13.40 -18.18
CA THR A 2 20.43 -12.34 -17.30
C THR A 2 21.49 -12.84 -16.32
N VAL A 3 21.40 -14.07 -15.78
CA VAL A 3 22.42 -14.61 -14.85
C VAL A 3 23.69 -15.04 -15.60
N GLU A 4 23.54 -15.56 -16.83
CA GLU A 4 24.64 -16.06 -17.67
C GLU A 4 25.67 -14.97 -18.02
N SER A 5 25.26 -13.70 -18.09
CA SER A 5 26.18 -12.58 -18.32
C SER A 5 27.05 -12.19 -17.12
N TYR A 6 26.71 -12.67 -15.92
CA TYR A 6 27.44 -12.38 -14.67
C TYR A 6 28.24 -13.60 -14.15
N VAL A 7 28.23 -14.72 -14.86
CA VAL A 7 28.96 -15.93 -14.52
C VAL A 7 29.96 -16.28 -15.62
N GLU A 8 31.15 -16.74 -15.23
CA GLU A 8 32.16 -17.23 -16.14
C GLU A 8 31.91 -18.71 -16.46
N LYS A 9 32.02 -19.05 -17.74
CA LYS A 9 32.00 -20.44 -18.17
C LYS A 9 33.30 -21.12 -17.73
N ARG A 10 33.17 -22.16 -16.90
CA ARG A 10 34.25 -23.06 -16.51
C ARG A 10 34.31 -24.23 -17.50
N VAL A 11 35.11 -25.24 -17.17
CA VAL A 11 35.25 -26.45 -17.98
C VAL A 11 33.87 -27.10 -18.20
N GLY A 12 33.55 -27.42 -19.46
CA GLY A 12 32.29 -28.09 -19.83
C GLY A 12 31.07 -27.16 -19.77
N SER A 13 30.00 -27.65 -19.12
CA SER A 13 28.72 -26.94 -18.93
C SER A 13 28.60 -26.26 -17.56
N THR A 14 29.71 -26.14 -16.81
CA THR A 14 29.73 -25.54 -15.48
C THR A 14 29.94 -24.04 -15.57
N TYR A 15 29.13 -23.26 -14.86
CA TYR A 15 29.25 -21.81 -14.74
C TYR A 15 29.49 -21.43 -13.28
N GLY A 16 30.26 -20.37 -13.05
CA GLY A 16 30.46 -19.87 -11.71
C GLY A 16 30.87 -18.40 -11.69
N PRO A 17 30.72 -17.73 -10.53
CA PRO A 17 31.13 -16.34 -10.38
C PRO A 17 32.62 -16.13 -10.71
N PRO A 18 32.97 -14.96 -11.29
CA PRO A 18 34.33 -14.62 -11.64
C PRO A 18 35.32 -14.78 -10.49
N SER A 19 36.52 -15.26 -10.81
CA SER A 19 37.65 -15.29 -9.87
C SER A 19 37.36 -16.05 -8.54
N GLY A 20 36.44 -17.02 -8.56
CA GLY A 20 36.13 -17.86 -7.39
C GLY A 20 35.43 -17.14 -6.24
N ARG A 21 34.87 -15.95 -6.46
CA ARG A 21 34.12 -15.20 -5.44
C ARG A 21 32.76 -15.85 -5.14
N LYS A 22 32.12 -15.48 -4.03
CA LYS A 22 30.72 -15.87 -3.75
C LYS A 22 29.78 -14.87 -4.43
N MET A 23 28.72 -15.36 -5.06
CA MET A 23 27.65 -14.55 -5.67
C MET A 23 26.35 -14.85 -4.95
N THR A 24 25.66 -13.78 -4.55
CA THR A 24 24.31 -13.85 -3.98
C THR A 24 23.34 -13.36 -5.04
N ILE A 25 22.30 -14.14 -5.32
CA ILE A 25 21.24 -13.77 -6.25
C ILE A 25 19.98 -13.55 -5.42
N PHE A 26 19.42 -12.36 -5.50
CA PHE A 26 18.11 -12.06 -4.96
C PHE A 26 17.09 -12.26 -6.08
N VAL A 27 16.15 -13.18 -5.86
CA VAL A 27 15.02 -13.42 -6.75
C VAL A 27 13.80 -12.85 -6.03
N ASP A 28 13.32 -11.70 -6.51
CA ASP A 28 12.23 -10.97 -5.86
C ASP A 28 10.86 -11.60 -6.18
N ASP A 29 10.71 -12.15 -7.39
CA ASP A 29 9.49 -12.81 -7.86
C ASP A 29 9.75 -14.30 -8.15
N ILE A 30 9.46 -15.17 -7.19
CA ILE A 30 9.13 -16.56 -7.50
C ILE A 30 7.67 -16.55 -7.95
N ASN A 31 7.41 -16.20 -9.21
CA ASN A 31 6.13 -16.54 -9.79
C ASN A 31 5.95 -18.06 -9.71
N MET A 32 4.77 -18.48 -9.30
CA MET A 32 4.36 -19.88 -9.22
C MET A 32 4.70 -20.59 -10.55
N PRO A 33 5.39 -21.74 -10.51
CA PRO A 33 5.96 -22.34 -11.72
C PRO A 33 4.88 -22.74 -12.73
N VAL A 34 5.25 -22.68 -14.02
CA VAL A 34 4.43 -23.13 -15.16
C VAL A 34 3.90 -24.54 -14.93
N ILE A 35 2.64 -24.74 -15.34
CA ILE A 35 1.85 -25.97 -15.28
C ILE A 35 2.69 -27.21 -15.66
N ASN A 36 2.70 -28.23 -14.80
CA ASN A 36 3.19 -29.57 -15.13
C ASN A 36 2.07 -30.39 -15.81
N GLU A 37 2.41 -31.44 -16.56
CA GLU A 37 1.46 -32.28 -17.30
C GLU A 37 0.45 -33.04 -16.40
N TRP A 38 0.59 -32.95 -15.06
CA TRP A 38 -0.24 -33.66 -14.08
C TRP A 38 -1.45 -32.88 -13.56
N GLY A 39 -1.67 -31.64 -14.02
CA GLY A 39 -2.95 -30.96 -13.83
C GLY A 39 -3.20 -30.42 -12.42
N ASP A 40 -2.14 -30.11 -11.65
CA ASP A 40 -2.25 -29.34 -10.41
C ASP A 40 -2.66 -27.89 -10.74
N GLN A 41 -3.95 -27.68 -11.00
CA GLN A 41 -4.50 -26.34 -11.21
C GLN A 41 -4.57 -25.59 -9.88
N VAL A 42 -3.80 -24.51 -9.78
CA VAL A 42 -4.16 -23.41 -8.90
C VAL A 42 -5.29 -22.65 -9.59
N LYS A 43 -6.49 -22.68 -9.00
CA LYS A 43 -7.64 -21.91 -9.49
C LYS A 43 -7.31 -20.42 -9.49
N MET A 44 -7.91 -19.67 -10.42
CA MET A 44 -7.75 -18.21 -10.57
C MET A 44 -6.44 -17.72 -11.20
N LEU A 45 -6.00 -18.37 -12.28
CA LEU A 45 -4.91 -17.84 -13.12
C LEU A 45 -5.33 -16.54 -13.82
N PRO A 46 -4.39 -15.61 -14.08
CA PRO A 46 -4.66 -14.41 -14.85
C PRO A 46 -5.21 -14.76 -16.22
N THR A 47 -6.32 -14.12 -16.60
CA THR A 47 -6.88 -14.18 -17.96
C THR A 47 -6.92 -12.77 -18.53
N PRO A 48 -7.08 -12.56 -19.86
CA PRO A 48 -7.21 -11.21 -20.41
C PRO A 48 -8.32 -10.37 -19.75
N ALA A 49 -9.40 -11.00 -19.28
CA ALA A 49 -10.49 -10.33 -18.55
C ALA A 49 -10.23 -10.18 -17.04
N LYS A 50 -9.24 -10.90 -16.49
CA LYS A 50 -8.89 -10.95 -15.06
C LYS A 50 -7.36 -10.88 -14.90
N PHE A 51 -6.71 -9.96 -15.61
CA PHE A 51 -5.24 -9.93 -15.72
C PHE A 51 -4.59 -9.51 -14.39
N HIS A 52 -5.32 -8.78 -13.56
CA HIS A 52 -4.92 -8.34 -12.22
C HIS A 52 -5.03 -9.42 -11.14
N TYR A 53 -5.43 -10.65 -11.48
CA TYR A 53 -5.50 -11.79 -10.56
C TYR A 53 -4.12 -12.41 -10.35
N ILE A 54 -3.19 -11.61 -9.82
CA ILE A 54 -1.83 -12.02 -9.51
C ILE A 54 -1.71 -12.13 -8.00
N PHE A 55 -1.43 -13.33 -7.51
CA PHE A 55 -1.26 -13.62 -6.08
C PHE A 55 0.19 -14.02 -5.80
N ASN A 56 0.81 -13.38 -4.81
CA ASN A 56 2.21 -13.64 -4.43
C ASN A 56 2.40 -13.58 -2.90
N LEU A 57 3.63 -13.82 -2.43
CA LEU A 57 3.94 -13.84 -1.00
C LEU A 57 3.74 -12.48 -0.30
N ARG A 58 3.66 -11.38 -1.03
CA ARG A 58 3.35 -10.06 -0.46
C ARG A 58 1.93 -10.02 0.09
N ASP A 59 1.00 -10.76 -0.52
CA ASP A 59 -0.38 -10.84 -0.03
C ASP A 59 -0.42 -11.50 1.34
N LEU A 60 0.37 -12.56 1.55
CA LEU A 60 0.51 -13.18 2.87
C LEU A 60 1.09 -12.19 3.89
N SER A 61 2.12 -11.43 3.51
CA SER A 61 2.68 -10.39 4.39
C SER A 61 1.65 -9.32 4.76
N ARG A 62 0.78 -8.91 3.84
CA ARG A 62 -0.29 -7.92 4.09
C ARG A 62 -1.36 -8.46 5.03
N ILE A 63 -1.74 -9.73 4.89
CA ILE A 63 -2.68 -10.39 5.80
C ILE A 63 -2.09 -10.37 7.22
N TRP A 64 -0.84 -10.81 7.38
CA TRP A 64 -0.18 -10.79 8.69
C TRP A 64 -0.02 -9.38 9.26
N GLN A 65 0.34 -8.41 8.43
CA GLN A 65 0.44 -7.02 8.86
C GLN A 65 -0.91 -6.50 9.39
N GLY A 66 -2.02 -6.83 8.72
CA GLY A 66 -3.36 -6.49 9.20
C GLY A 66 -3.73 -7.21 10.51
N MET A 67 -3.41 -8.50 10.60
CA MET A 67 -3.63 -9.29 11.83
C MET A 67 -2.88 -8.72 13.04
N LEU A 68 -1.68 -8.16 12.83
CA LEU A 68 -0.84 -7.60 13.89
C LEU A 68 -1.26 -6.18 14.33
N ASN A 69 -2.19 -5.54 13.62
CA ASN A 69 -2.67 -4.21 13.98
C ASN A 69 -3.75 -4.23 15.07
N ILE A 70 -4.38 -5.38 15.34
CA ILE A 70 -5.40 -5.48 16.40
C ILE A 70 -4.76 -5.26 17.78
N MET A 71 -5.45 -4.54 18.65
CA MET A 71 -5.02 -4.38 20.03
C MET A 71 -5.19 -5.69 20.80
N ALA A 72 -4.26 -6.01 21.71
CA ALA A 72 -4.33 -7.25 22.49
C ALA A 72 -5.63 -7.31 23.32
N GLU A 73 -6.14 -6.15 23.73
CA GLU A 73 -7.38 -5.95 24.45
C GLU A 73 -8.64 -6.09 23.58
N GLU A 74 -8.53 -6.40 22.30
CA GLU A 74 -9.67 -6.60 21.40
C GLU A 74 -9.77 -8.06 20.94
N CYS A 75 -8.70 -8.84 21.12
CA CYS A 75 -8.58 -10.21 20.65
C CYS A 75 -8.47 -11.21 21.81
N PHE A 76 -9.58 -11.44 22.54
CA PHE A 76 -9.58 -12.30 23.73
C PHE A 76 -9.96 -13.76 23.47
N ASN A 77 -10.49 -14.07 22.29
CA ASN A 77 -11.00 -15.41 22.00
C ASN A 77 -10.69 -15.85 20.57
N LEU A 78 -10.73 -17.17 20.36
CA LEU A 78 -10.42 -17.79 19.08
C LEU A 78 -11.42 -17.39 17.98
N GLU A 79 -12.69 -17.14 18.33
CA GLU A 79 -13.72 -16.75 17.37
C GLU A 79 -13.43 -15.37 16.75
N THR A 80 -13.03 -14.39 17.57
CA THR A 80 -12.59 -13.06 17.14
C THR A 80 -11.30 -13.15 16.32
N LEU A 81 -10.34 -13.99 16.71
CA LEU A 81 -9.12 -14.20 15.95
C LEU A 81 -9.40 -14.78 14.55
N LEU A 82 -10.32 -15.75 14.45
CA LEU A 82 -10.72 -16.35 13.18
C LEU A 82 -11.53 -15.39 12.31
N ALA A 83 -12.40 -14.59 12.94
CA ALA A 83 -13.12 -13.53 12.26
C ALA A 83 -12.13 -12.49 11.69
N LEU A 84 -11.10 -12.12 12.46
CA LEU A 84 -10.05 -11.19 12.00
C LEU A 84 -9.27 -11.80 10.83
N PHE A 85 -8.86 -13.06 10.95
CA PHE A 85 -8.16 -13.76 9.88
C PHE A 85 -8.98 -13.81 8.59
N LYS A 86 -10.27 -14.15 8.69
CA LYS A 86 -11.19 -14.12 7.55
C LYS A 86 -11.31 -12.70 6.97
N HIS A 87 -11.50 -11.69 7.83
CA HIS A 87 -11.59 -10.29 7.40
C HIS A 87 -10.36 -9.87 6.59
N GLU A 88 -9.16 -10.13 7.11
CA GLU A 88 -7.90 -9.77 6.47
C GLU A 88 -7.69 -10.53 5.15
N CYS A 89 -8.04 -11.82 5.11
CA CYS A 89 -8.03 -12.61 3.87
C CYS A 89 -8.99 -12.01 2.82
N THR A 90 -10.22 -11.66 3.20
CA THR A 90 -11.21 -11.06 2.30
C THR A 90 -10.71 -9.70 1.76
N ARG A 91 -10.17 -8.83 2.63
CA ARG A 91 -9.67 -7.50 2.23
C ARG A 91 -8.45 -7.55 1.33
N VAL A 92 -7.56 -8.52 1.52
CA VAL A 92 -6.33 -8.62 0.72
C VAL A 92 -6.56 -9.39 -0.59
N ILE A 93 -7.43 -10.39 -0.57
CA ILE A 93 -7.63 -11.30 -1.71
C ILE A 93 -8.93 -10.97 -2.44
N ALA A 94 -10.06 -11.05 -1.74
CA ALA A 94 -11.38 -11.01 -2.37
C ALA A 94 -11.80 -9.64 -2.93
N ASP A 95 -11.24 -8.54 -2.41
CA ASP A 95 -11.47 -7.19 -2.94
C ASP A 95 -10.98 -7.03 -4.40
N ARG A 96 -10.10 -7.93 -4.90
CA ARG A 96 -9.66 -7.96 -6.32
C ARG A 96 -10.65 -8.66 -7.25
N PHE A 97 -11.59 -9.43 -6.72
CA PHE A 97 -12.49 -10.23 -7.55
C PHE A 97 -13.53 -9.36 -8.26
N VAL A 98 -13.76 -9.69 -9.53
CA VAL A 98 -14.72 -9.03 -10.41
C VAL A 98 -16.06 -9.74 -10.42
N SER A 99 -16.07 -11.08 -10.42
CA SER A 99 -17.31 -11.87 -10.48
C SER A 99 -17.73 -12.39 -9.11
N GLU A 100 -19.04 -12.38 -8.86
CA GLU A 100 -19.64 -12.94 -7.64
C GLU A 100 -19.35 -14.45 -7.48
N GLU A 101 -19.20 -15.18 -8.57
CA GLU A 101 -18.77 -16.59 -8.55
C GLU A 101 -17.40 -16.79 -7.90
N ASP A 102 -16.46 -15.87 -8.14
CA ASP A 102 -15.10 -15.92 -7.57
C ASP A 102 -15.15 -15.64 -6.07
N ARG A 103 -15.96 -14.66 -5.65
CA ARG A 103 -16.20 -14.33 -4.24
C ARG A 103 -16.82 -15.52 -3.50
N TYR A 104 -17.84 -16.13 -4.08
CA TYR A 104 -18.49 -17.30 -3.49
C TYR A 104 -17.53 -18.50 -3.39
N TRP A 105 -16.71 -18.74 -4.43
CA TRP A 105 -15.69 -19.77 -4.35
C TRP A 105 -14.70 -19.52 -3.20
N PHE A 106 -14.26 -18.27 -3.04
CA PHE A 106 -13.32 -17.88 -1.99
C PHE A 106 -13.91 -18.05 -0.59
N GLU A 107 -15.16 -17.60 -0.37
CA GLU A 107 -15.85 -17.80 0.91
C GLU A 107 -15.92 -19.28 1.29
N ASN A 108 -16.25 -20.15 0.33
CA ASN A 108 -16.30 -21.59 0.55
C ASN A 108 -14.90 -22.18 0.80
N ALA A 109 -13.87 -21.69 0.11
CA ALA A 109 -12.50 -22.15 0.31
C ALA A 109 -11.99 -21.81 1.71
N VAL A 110 -12.22 -20.57 2.19
CA VAL A 110 -11.86 -20.15 3.55
C VAL A 110 -12.60 -21.00 4.57
N THR A 111 -13.90 -21.22 4.38
CA THR A 111 -14.71 -22.03 5.30
C THR A 111 -14.16 -23.46 5.40
N ARG A 112 -13.88 -24.10 4.26
CA ARG A 112 -13.27 -25.45 4.22
C ARG A 112 -11.93 -25.53 4.92
N ILE A 113 -11.04 -24.55 4.71
CA ILE A 113 -9.72 -24.52 5.36
C ILE A 113 -9.86 -24.44 6.88
N VAL A 114 -10.82 -23.65 7.37
CA VAL A 114 -11.11 -23.56 8.82
C VAL A 114 -11.70 -24.88 9.34
N GLU A 115 -12.61 -25.51 8.60
CA GLU A 115 -13.15 -26.84 8.94
C GLU A 115 -12.05 -27.90 9.07
N ASP A 116 -11.14 -27.96 8.10
CA ASP A 116 -10.10 -28.99 8.01
C ASP A 116 -9.00 -28.82 9.07
N ASN A 117 -8.61 -27.59 9.41
CA ASN A 117 -7.48 -27.33 10.31
C ASN A 117 -7.87 -27.07 11.76
N ILE A 118 -9.08 -26.54 12.01
CA ILE A 118 -9.48 -26.06 13.34
C ILE A 118 -10.71 -26.82 13.85
N GLY A 119 -11.62 -27.19 12.96
CA GLY A 119 -12.75 -28.05 13.26
C GLY A 119 -14.10 -27.43 12.90
N LYS A 120 -15.04 -28.31 12.53
CA LYS A 120 -16.34 -27.95 11.98
C LYS A 120 -17.22 -27.04 12.86
N GLN A 121 -17.13 -27.21 14.18
CA GLN A 121 -17.92 -26.41 15.13
C GLN A 121 -17.59 -24.91 15.10
N LEU A 122 -16.34 -24.55 14.81
CA LEU A 122 -15.90 -23.16 14.73
C LEU A 122 -16.13 -22.56 13.35
N ALA A 123 -16.06 -23.37 12.30
CA ALA A 123 -16.38 -22.95 10.94
C ALA A 123 -17.86 -22.55 10.76
N GLU A 124 -18.78 -23.27 11.42
CA GLU A 124 -20.22 -22.95 11.39
C GLU A 124 -20.54 -21.60 12.09
N LYS A 125 -19.68 -21.17 13.02
CA LYS A 125 -19.80 -19.87 13.70
C LYS A 125 -19.15 -18.72 12.95
N LEU A 126 -18.45 -18.99 11.86
CA LEU A 126 -17.71 -17.99 11.11
C LEU A 126 -18.71 -17.03 10.44
N HIS A 127 -18.74 -15.77 10.88
CA HIS A 127 -19.59 -14.75 10.27
C HIS A 127 -19.37 -14.69 8.76
N LYS A 128 -20.45 -14.50 7.98
CA LYS A 128 -20.37 -14.48 6.51
C LYS A 128 -19.40 -13.40 6.03
N GLU A 129 -19.45 -12.22 6.66
CA GLU A 129 -18.52 -11.10 6.49
C GLU A 129 -18.23 -10.46 7.85
N PRO A 130 -17.14 -10.84 8.53
CA PRO A 130 -16.71 -10.12 9.72
C PRO A 130 -16.11 -8.77 9.31
N TYR A 131 -16.59 -7.68 9.88
CA TYR A 131 -16.05 -6.32 9.69
C TYR A 131 -15.29 -5.91 10.95
N PHE A 132 -14.00 -5.61 10.80
CA PHE A 132 -13.18 -5.04 11.87
C PHE A 132 -13.05 -3.53 11.61
N VAL A 133 -13.86 -2.77 12.36
CA VAL A 133 -14.04 -1.33 12.14
C VAL A 133 -13.33 -0.55 13.26
N ASP A 134 -12.30 0.25 12.94
CA ASP A 134 -11.66 1.18 13.90
C ASP A 134 -12.39 2.55 13.98
N PHE A 135 -13.59 2.66 13.41
CA PHE A 135 -14.33 3.92 13.23
C PHE A 135 -15.48 4.14 14.22
N LEU A 136 -15.67 3.24 15.17
CA LEU A 136 -16.69 3.33 16.22
C LEU A 136 -16.03 3.35 17.59
N ARG A 137 -15.23 4.38 17.85
CA ARG A 137 -14.92 4.76 19.23
C ARG A 137 -16.01 5.70 19.70
N ASP A 138 -16.46 5.53 20.94
CA ASP A 138 -17.38 6.47 21.56
C ASP A 138 -16.86 7.90 21.38
N LEU A 139 -17.78 8.83 21.14
CA LEU A 139 -17.45 10.25 21.08
C LEU A 139 -16.61 10.58 22.33
N PRO A 140 -15.40 11.15 22.20
CA PRO A 140 -14.72 11.68 23.37
C PRO A 140 -15.68 12.64 24.07
N GLU A 141 -15.76 12.55 25.41
CA GLU A 141 -16.60 13.46 26.18
C GLU A 141 -16.32 14.89 25.72
N PRO A 142 -17.37 15.69 25.48
CA PRO A 142 -17.17 17.06 25.04
C PRO A 142 -16.27 17.79 26.04
N THR A 143 -15.03 18.04 25.65
CA THR A 143 -14.12 18.88 26.43
C THR A 143 -14.45 20.32 26.11
N GLY A 144 -15.22 20.96 26.98
CA GLY A 144 -15.60 22.38 26.87
C GLY A 144 -16.90 22.63 27.64
N ASP A 145 -16.93 23.69 28.44
CA ASP A 145 -18.10 24.07 29.25
C ASP A 145 -19.16 24.84 28.43
N GLU A 146 -18.85 25.26 27.19
CA GLU A 146 -19.71 26.10 26.36
C GLU A 146 -20.16 25.44 25.03
N PRO A 147 -21.37 25.76 24.52
CA PRO A 147 -21.93 25.15 23.31
C PRO A 147 -21.12 25.32 22.03
N GLU A 148 -20.28 26.34 21.97
CA GLU A 148 -19.46 26.70 20.81
C GLU A 148 -18.10 25.99 20.80
N ASP A 149 -17.68 25.37 21.92
CA ASP A 149 -16.45 24.58 22.06
C ASP A 149 -16.67 23.07 21.80
N PHE A 150 -17.90 22.66 21.45
CA PHE A 150 -18.19 21.28 21.10
C PHE A 150 -17.59 20.90 19.74
N VAL A 151 -16.47 20.18 19.76
CA VAL A 151 -15.92 19.52 18.56
C VAL A 151 -16.69 18.22 18.30
N PHE A 152 -17.75 18.29 17.50
CA PHE A 152 -18.47 17.10 17.03
C PHE A 152 -17.68 16.42 15.91
N VAL A 153 -17.06 15.27 16.21
CA VAL A 153 -16.51 14.39 15.16
C VAL A 153 -17.61 13.43 14.71
N VAL A 154 -18.09 13.63 13.48
CA VAL A 154 -19.11 12.80 12.82
C VAL A 154 -18.67 11.32 12.77
N PRO A 155 -19.56 10.33 12.95
CA PRO A 155 -19.23 8.90 12.79
C PRO A 155 -18.89 8.58 11.33
N LYS A 156 -17.78 7.87 11.11
CA LYS A 156 -17.12 7.75 9.81
C LYS A 156 -17.11 6.30 9.32
N VAL A 157 -18.21 5.83 8.77
CA VAL A 157 -18.27 4.51 8.09
C VAL A 157 -17.57 4.66 6.74
N TYR A 158 -16.46 3.95 6.45
CA TYR A 158 -15.94 3.56 5.11
C TYR A 158 -14.53 2.88 5.20
N GLU A 159 -14.42 1.58 4.93
CA GLU A 159 -13.22 0.80 5.34
C GLU A 159 -12.08 0.68 4.33
N MET A 160 -12.35 0.52 3.03
CA MET A 160 -11.29 0.08 2.11
C MET A 160 -10.14 1.08 2.01
N ILE A 161 -10.44 2.36 1.71
CA ILE A 161 -9.38 3.38 1.60
C ILE A 161 -8.84 3.76 2.95
N SER A 162 -9.70 3.88 3.96
CA SER A 162 -9.29 4.37 5.27
C SER A 162 -8.26 3.44 5.92
N ARG A 163 -8.39 2.11 5.73
CA ARG A 163 -7.37 1.13 6.12
C ARG A 163 -6.07 1.32 5.35
N ILE A 164 -6.14 1.45 4.02
CA ILE A 164 -4.95 1.56 3.17
C ILE A 164 -4.16 2.82 3.52
N ILE A 165 -4.81 3.98 3.60
CA ILE A 165 -4.11 5.24 3.90
C ILE A 165 -3.58 5.29 5.34
N ARG A 166 -4.18 4.57 6.30
CA ARG A 166 -3.66 4.53 7.67
C ARG A 166 -2.50 3.55 7.85
N THR A 167 -2.28 2.67 6.88
CA THR A 167 -1.16 1.73 6.90
C THR A 167 0.10 2.43 6.40
N ASP A 168 1.21 2.30 7.13
CA ASP A 168 2.52 2.79 6.69
C ASP A 168 2.85 2.25 5.28
N CYS A 169 3.28 3.13 4.37
CA CYS A 169 3.54 2.80 2.95
C CYS A 169 2.30 2.29 2.18
N GLY A 170 1.09 2.51 2.68
CA GLY A 170 -0.15 2.10 2.04
C GLY A 170 -0.53 3.04 0.89
N ASN A 171 -0.50 2.50 -0.33
CA ASN A 171 -0.95 3.14 -1.56
C ASN A 171 -2.13 2.35 -2.14
N ALA A 172 -3.07 3.03 -2.79
CA ALA A 172 -4.27 2.40 -3.32
C ALA A 172 -4.41 2.62 -4.83
N LEU A 173 -4.86 1.58 -5.55
CA LEU A 173 -5.38 1.70 -6.91
C LEU A 173 -6.88 1.42 -6.85
N LEU A 174 -7.69 2.42 -7.19
CA LEU A 174 -9.13 2.35 -7.24
C LEU A 174 -9.57 2.31 -8.69
N VAL A 175 -10.20 1.21 -9.07
CA VAL A 175 -10.70 1.01 -10.43
C VAL A 175 -12.22 1.03 -10.39
N GLY A 176 -12.84 1.89 -11.21
CA GLY A 176 -14.28 1.93 -11.34
C GLY A 176 -14.74 2.93 -12.39
N VAL A 177 -15.96 2.76 -12.91
CA VAL A 177 -16.53 3.69 -13.91
C VAL A 177 -16.64 5.12 -13.38
N GLY A 178 -16.75 6.10 -14.27
CA GLY A 178 -17.05 7.50 -13.89
C GLY A 178 -18.31 7.59 -13.03
N GLY A 179 -18.32 8.50 -12.05
CA GLY A 179 -19.47 8.68 -11.14
C GLY A 179 -19.55 7.70 -9.95
N SER A 180 -18.67 6.69 -9.89
CA SER A 180 -18.58 5.74 -8.75
C SER A 180 -18.09 6.36 -7.42
N GLY A 181 -17.81 7.66 -7.37
CA GLY A 181 -17.44 8.37 -6.13
C GLY A 181 -16.01 8.14 -5.62
N LYS A 182 -15.12 7.46 -6.37
CA LYS A 182 -13.73 7.16 -5.97
C LYS A 182 -12.97 8.35 -5.36
N GLN A 183 -13.01 9.50 -6.02
CA GLN A 183 -12.33 10.71 -5.53
C GLN A 183 -13.00 11.25 -4.26
N SER A 184 -14.33 11.39 -4.25
CA SER A 184 -15.09 11.89 -3.10
C SER A 184 -14.85 11.03 -1.86
N PHE A 185 -14.83 9.71 -2.05
CA PHE A 185 -14.57 8.73 -1.00
C PHE A 185 -13.12 8.80 -0.50
N THR A 186 -12.14 8.97 -1.39
CA THR A 186 -10.73 9.17 -1.01
C THR A 186 -10.53 10.46 -0.22
N LYS A 187 -11.17 11.55 -0.66
CA LYS A 187 -11.15 12.85 0.03
C LYS A 187 -11.74 12.74 1.42
N LEU A 188 -12.88 12.06 1.55
CA LEU A 188 -13.49 11.80 2.84
C LEU A 188 -12.58 10.96 3.74
N ALA A 189 -12.05 9.83 3.26
CA ALA A 189 -11.13 8.98 4.02
C ALA A 189 -9.88 9.76 4.49
N SER A 190 -9.32 10.61 3.63
CA SER A 190 -8.16 11.45 3.98
C SER A 190 -8.49 12.49 5.04
N TYR A 191 -9.64 13.15 4.91
CA TYR A 191 -10.15 14.07 5.93
C TYR A 191 -10.38 13.35 7.27
N ILE A 192 -10.88 12.10 7.21
CA ILE A 192 -11.08 11.26 8.38
C ILE A 192 -9.77 10.96 9.10
N ALA A 193 -8.72 10.65 8.35
CA ALA A 193 -7.37 10.39 8.87
C ALA A 193 -6.63 11.67 9.32
N GLY A 194 -7.18 12.86 9.07
CA GLY A 194 -6.52 14.14 9.36
C GLY A 194 -5.37 14.45 8.40
N TYR A 195 -5.36 13.84 7.22
CA TYR A 195 -4.30 14.02 6.23
C TYR A 195 -4.62 15.18 5.29
N LYS A 196 -3.57 15.90 4.89
CA LYS A 196 -3.69 16.92 3.85
C LYS A 196 -4.02 16.24 2.54
N ILE A 197 -4.96 16.79 1.78
CA ILE A 197 -5.30 16.25 0.46
C ILE A 197 -4.56 17.09 -0.58
N PHE A 198 -3.90 16.42 -1.51
CA PHE A 198 -3.26 17.06 -2.65
C PHE A 198 -3.78 16.41 -3.93
N GLN A 199 -4.19 17.26 -4.88
CA GLN A 199 -4.62 16.86 -6.21
C GLN A 199 -4.03 17.87 -7.19
N ILE A 200 -3.46 17.37 -8.29
CA ILE A 200 -2.84 18.27 -9.27
C ILE A 200 -3.92 19.05 -10.02
N THR A 201 -3.64 20.30 -10.36
CA THR A 201 -4.54 21.12 -11.18
C THR A 201 -3.94 21.27 -12.56
N LEU A 202 -4.43 20.49 -13.52
CA LEU A 202 -3.94 20.55 -14.88
C LEU A 202 -4.27 21.90 -15.55
N THR A 203 -3.25 22.60 -15.99
CA THR A 203 -3.35 23.73 -16.93
C THR A 203 -2.93 23.30 -18.32
N ARG A 204 -3.20 24.08 -19.38
CA ARG A 204 -2.74 23.74 -20.74
C ARG A 204 -1.22 23.58 -20.84
N ALA A 205 -0.46 24.35 -20.06
CA ALA A 205 1.00 24.34 -20.05
C ALA A 205 1.63 23.36 -19.04
N TYR A 206 0.81 22.62 -18.28
CA TYR A 206 1.31 21.65 -17.30
C TYR A 206 2.19 20.60 -17.96
N ASN A 207 3.43 20.47 -17.47
CA ASN A 207 4.49 19.59 -17.97
C ASN A 207 5.22 18.89 -16.80
N VAL A 208 6.24 18.09 -17.11
CA VAL A 208 7.05 17.35 -16.13
C VAL A 208 7.66 18.23 -15.03
N GLY A 209 8.10 19.45 -15.36
CA GLY A 209 8.64 20.38 -14.36
C GLY A 209 7.60 20.76 -13.31
N ASN A 210 6.35 20.96 -13.72
CA ASN A 210 5.25 21.24 -12.79
C ASN A 210 4.95 20.03 -11.89
N LEU A 211 4.99 18.82 -12.45
CA LEU A 211 4.84 17.59 -11.65
C LEU A 211 5.96 17.46 -10.62
N MET A 212 7.21 17.76 -11.00
CA MET A 212 8.34 17.76 -10.06
C MET A 212 8.13 18.76 -8.93
N ASP A 213 7.67 19.97 -9.22
CA ASP A 213 7.36 20.98 -8.20
C ASP A 213 6.21 20.53 -7.28
N ASP A 214 5.18 19.90 -7.82
CA ASP A 214 4.09 19.32 -7.04
C ASP A 214 4.59 18.19 -6.13
N LEU A 215 5.45 17.29 -6.65
CA LEU A 215 6.09 16.24 -5.87
C LEU A 215 6.97 16.82 -4.75
N LYS A 216 7.69 17.92 -4.98
CA LYS A 216 8.46 18.59 -3.92
C LYS A 216 7.56 18.99 -2.74
N ILE A 217 6.37 19.52 -3.00
CA ILE A 217 5.40 19.89 -1.96
C ILE A 217 4.97 18.65 -1.16
N LEU A 218 4.70 17.54 -1.84
CA LEU A 218 4.35 16.27 -1.21
C LEU A 218 5.46 15.78 -0.28
N TYR A 219 6.70 15.72 -0.77
CA TYR A 219 7.85 15.25 -0.01
C TYR A 219 8.24 16.18 1.14
N ARG A 220 8.14 17.51 0.98
CA ARG A 220 8.34 18.46 2.08
C ARG A 220 7.29 18.26 3.17
N THR A 221 6.02 18.10 2.80
CA THR A 221 4.93 17.87 3.78
C THR A 221 5.08 16.53 4.50
N ALA A 222 5.30 15.44 3.75
CA ALA A 222 5.37 14.08 4.29
C ALA A 222 6.70 13.81 5.02
N GLY A 223 7.82 14.13 4.38
CA GLY A 223 9.15 13.81 4.87
C GLY A 223 9.67 14.83 5.88
N ALA A 224 9.69 16.11 5.51
CA ALA A 224 10.29 17.17 6.34
C ALA A 224 9.39 17.54 7.52
N GLU A 225 8.12 17.86 7.26
CA GLU A 225 7.18 18.21 8.34
C GLU A 225 6.66 16.98 9.10
N GLY A 226 6.65 15.79 8.48
CA GLY A 226 6.08 14.58 9.08
C GLY A 226 4.56 14.56 9.14
N LYS A 227 3.89 15.30 8.26
CA LYS A 227 2.43 15.34 8.22
C LYS A 227 1.91 14.39 7.16
N GLY A 228 0.87 13.63 7.50
CA GLY A 228 0.19 12.76 6.54
C GLY A 228 -0.39 13.55 5.38
N ILE A 229 -0.13 13.10 4.16
CA ILE A 229 -0.63 13.70 2.93
C ILE A 229 -1.09 12.61 1.95
N THR A 230 -2.31 12.77 1.44
CA THR A 230 -2.87 11.90 0.41
C THR A 230 -2.79 12.59 -0.94
N PHE A 231 -2.01 12.00 -1.85
CA PHE A 231 -1.95 12.40 -3.24
C PHE A 231 -2.98 11.63 -4.06
N ILE A 232 -4.00 12.33 -4.55
CA ILE A 232 -5.01 11.77 -5.45
C ILE A 232 -4.57 12.04 -6.88
N PHE A 233 -4.43 10.97 -7.67
CA PHE A 233 -4.03 11.05 -9.06
C PHE A 233 -4.95 10.19 -9.93
N THR A 234 -5.37 10.72 -11.08
CA THR A 234 -6.42 10.14 -11.93
C THR A 234 -5.94 9.97 -13.37
N ASP A 235 -6.67 9.18 -14.15
CA ASP A 235 -6.41 8.98 -15.58
C ASP A 235 -6.45 10.30 -16.37
N ASN A 236 -7.39 11.19 -16.03
CA ASN A 236 -7.49 12.53 -16.63
C ASN A 236 -6.26 13.42 -16.39
N GLU A 237 -5.45 13.11 -15.38
CA GLU A 237 -4.29 13.88 -14.97
C GLU A 237 -3.00 13.44 -15.69
N ILE A 238 -3.04 12.32 -16.42
CA ILE A 238 -1.94 11.79 -17.22
C ILE A 238 -1.90 12.51 -18.56
N LYS A 239 -0.95 13.45 -18.72
CA LYS A 239 -0.69 14.11 -20.00
C LYS A 239 0.41 13.44 -20.83
N GLU A 240 1.41 12.90 -20.14
CA GLU A 240 2.60 12.29 -20.71
C GLU A 240 2.89 10.99 -19.96
N GLU A 241 3.35 9.95 -20.65
CA GLU A 241 3.68 8.66 -20.04
C GLU A 241 4.80 8.78 -19.00
N SER A 242 5.68 9.77 -19.14
CA SER A 242 6.73 10.10 -18.18
C SER A 242 6.21 10.34 -16.76
N PHE A 243 4.95 10.77 -16.60
CA PHE A 243 4.34 10.96 -15.27
C PHE A 243 4.23 9.63 -14.51
N LEU A 244 3.94 8.54 -15.23
CA LEU A 244 3.82 7.21 -14.65
C LEU A 244 5.17 6.66 -14.19
N GLU A 245 6.26 7.05 -14.84
CA GLU A 245 7.62 6.69 -14.40
C GLU A 245 7.93 7.31 -13.03
N TYR A 246 7.61 8.60 -12.85
CA TYR A 246 7.79 9.26 -11.55
C TYR A 246 6.92 8.65 -10.47
N LEU A 247 5.66 8.35 -10.76
CA LEU A 247 4.77 7.68 -9.81
C LEU A 247 5.29 6.29 -9.45
N ASN A 248 5.81 5.53 -10.40
CA ASN A 248 6.38 4.22 -10.13
C ASN A 248 7.62 4.32 -9.21
N ASN A 249 8.47 5.33 -9.41
CA ASN A 249 9.60 5.60 -8.51
C ASN A 249 9.13 5.94 -7.09
N VAL A 250 8.08 6.77 -6.95
CA VAL A 250 7.46 7.07 -5.64
C VAL A 250 6.92 5.80 -4.97
N LEU A 251 6.29 4.90 -5.74
CA LEU A 251 5.67 3.68 -5.21
C LEU A 251 6.69 2.56 -4.87
N SER A 252 7.81 2.50 -5.60
CA SER A 252 8.82 1.44 -5.48
C SER A 252 9.92 1.78 -4.48
N SER A 253 10.73 2.80 -4.76
CA SER A 253 11.83 3.25 -3.90
C SER A 253 11.38 4.31 -2.90
N GLY A 254 10.36 5.10 -3.25
CA GLY A 254 10.04 6.33 -2.54
C GLY A 254 11.06 7.44 -2.78
N GLU A 255 11.89 7.30 -3.81
CA GLU A 255 12.90 8.29 -4.19
C GLU A 255 12.69 8.69 -5.64
N VAL A 256 12.67 9.99 -5.90
CA VAL A 256 12.57 10.55 -7.24
C VAL A 256 13.88 11.24 -7.59
N SER A 257 14.53 10.76 -8.65
CA SER A 257 15.82 11.28 -9.11
C SER A 257 15.74 12.76 -9.44
N ASN A 258 16.74 13.53 -8.95
CA ASN A 258 16.84 14.97 -9.15
C ASN A 258 15.59 15.76 -8.68
N LEU A 259 14.82 15.21 -7.73
CA LEU A 259 13.65 15.90 -7.20
C LEU A 259 14.03 17.20 -6.49
N PHE A 260 15.10 17.21 -5.71
CA PHE A 260 15.59 18.38 -4.97
C PHE A 260 16.98 18.77 -5.44
N ALA A 261 17.26 20.07 -5.50
CA ALA A 261 18.62 20.57 -5.66
C ALA A 261 19.43 20.33 -4.37
N ARG A 262 20.77 20.38 -4.46
CA ARG A 262 21.65 20.06 -3.32
C ARG A 262 21.43 20.98 -2.12
N ASP A 263 21.25 22.27 -2.38
CA ASP A 263 20.93 23.29 -1.40
C ASP A 263 19.58 23.04 -0.69
N GLU A 264 18.57 22.60 -1.44
CA GLU A 264 17.28 22.21 -0.86
C GLU A 264 17.41 20.96 0.03
N LEU A 265 18.22 19.98 -0.38
CA LEU A 265 18.48 18.78 0.44
C LEU A 265 19.25 19.11 1.72
N ASP A 266 20.21 20.02 1.65
CA ASP A 266 20.93 20.50 2.83
C ASP A 266 19.95 21.19 3.81
N GLU A 267 19.06 22.05 3.31
CA GLU A 267 18.01 22.67 4.13
C GLU A 267 17.11 21.63 4.82
N ILE A 268 16.61 20.65 4.05
CA ILE A 268 15.74 19.59 4.56
C ILE A 268 16.45 18.74 5.60
N THR A 269 17.67 18.25 5.30
CA THR A 269 18.41 17.38 6.21
C THR A 269 18.78 18.08 7.52
N GLN A 270 19.14 19.37 7.48
CA GLN A 270 19.38 20.15 8.71
C GLN A 270 18.12 20.25 9.58
N SER A 271 16.94 20.45 8.97
CA SER A 271 15.67 20.49 9.72
C SER A 271 15.32 19.16 10.40
N LEU A 272 15.82 18.04 9.87
CA LEU A 272 15.52 16.68 10.35
C LEU A 272 16.43 16.21 11.50
N ILE A 273 17.50 16.94 11.84
CA ILE A 273 18.42 16.53 12.91
C ILE A 273 17.70 16.39 14.25
N ALA A 274 16.86 17.37 14.61
CA ALA A 274 16.13 17.35 15.88
C ALA A 274 15.07 16.22 15.93
N PRO A 275 14.19 16.06 14.92
CA PRO A 275 13.28 14.91 14.83
C PRO A 275 14.01 13.56 14.89
N MET A 276 15.10 13.39 14.12
CA MET A 276 15.83 12.13 14.06
C MET A 276 16.48 11.78 15.39
N LYS A 277 17.06 12.75 16.10
CA LYS A 277 17.64 12.50 17.45
C LYS A 277 16.59 12.07 18.47
N LYS A 278 15.35 12.53 18.32
CA LYS A 278 14.23 12.16 19.20
C LYS A 278 13.77 10.73 18.96
N GLU A 279 13.67 10.30 17.71
CA GLU A 279 13.19 8.97 17.34
C GLU A 279 14.30 7.89 17.31
N ALA A 280 15.52 8.28 16.96
CA ALA A 280 16.66 7.39 16.75
C ALA A 280 17.96 7.99 17.32
N SER A 281 17.98 8.18 18.65
CA SER A 281 19.09 8.83 19.38
C SER A 281 20.48 8.19 19.21
N ARG A 282 20.54 6.94 18.73
CA ARG A 282 21.78 6.17 18.52
C ARG A 282 22.37 6.31 17.11
N VAL A 283 21.65 6.91 16.17
CA VAL A 283 22.09 7.05 14.77
C VAL A 283 22.76 8.42 14.59
N PRO A 284 24.01 8.49 14.08
CA PRO A 284 24.67 9.77 13.87
C PRO A 284 23.97 10.57 12.74
N PRO A 285 23.80 11.89 12.89
CA PRO A 285 23.18 12.75 11.87
C PRO A 285 24.16 13.08 10.74
N THR A 286 24.59 12.06 10.01
CA THR A 286 25.27 12.23 8.72
C THR A 286 24.24 12.58 7.64
N PHE A 287 24.68 13.20 6.55
CA PHE A 287 23.79 13.52 5.42
C PHE A 287 23.05 12.26 4.92
N ASP A 288 23.77 11.16 4.71
CA ASP A 288 23.19 9.89 4.24
C ASP A 288 22.10 9.36 5.19
N ASN A 289 22.36 9.36 6.50
CA ASN A 289 21.39 8.90 7.49
C ASN A 289 20.16 9.80 7.57
N LEU A 290 20.35 11.13 7.47
CA LEU A 290 19.26 12.10 7.46
C LEU A 290 18.42 11.98 6.19
N TYR A 291 19.06 11.72 5.06
CA TYR A 291 18.40 11.49 3.78
C TYR A 291 17.61 10.18 3.78
N GLU A 292 18.18 9.09 4.26
CA GLU A 292 17.46 7.82 4.42
C GLU A 292 16.27 7.98 5.38
N TYR A 293 16.47 8.71 6.49
CA TYR A 293 15.40 9.06 7.42
C TYR A 293 14.29 9.91 6.78
N PHE A 294 14.65 10.88 5.94
CA PHE A 294 13.71 11.69 5.16
C PHE A 294 12.86 10.82 4.24
N ILE A 295 13.48 9.95 3.44
CA ILE A 295 12.77 9.04 2.52
C ILE A 295 11.88 8.07 3.29
N LYS A 296 12.36 7.55 4.43
CA LYS A 296 11.55 6.69 5.31
C LYS A 296 10.31 7.41 5.84
N ARG A 297 10.44 8.67 6.29
CA ARG A 297 9.30 9.49 6.70
C ARG A 297 8.36 9.80 5.54
N ALA A 298 8.90 10.15 4.38
CA ALA A 298 8.12 10.41 3.18
C ALA A 298 7.27 9.19 2.82
N ARG A 299 7.85 8.00 2.73
CA ARG A 299 7.12 6.74 2.45
C ARG A 299 6.08 6.38 3.51
N LYS A 300 6.32 6.77 4.76
CA LYS A 300 5.39 6.53 5.86
C LYS A 300 4.15 7.43 5.77
N HIS A 301 4.32 8.69 5.38
CA HIS A 301 3.28 9.71 5.46
C HIS A 301 2.69 10.16 4.11
N LEU A 302 3.32 9.80 3.00
CA LEU A 302 2.82 10.05 1.65
C LEU A 302 2.02 8.84 1.17
N HIS A 303 0.73 9.03 0.98
CA HIS A 303 -0.18 8.01 0.46
C HIS A 303 -0.65 8.39 -0.94
N VAL A 304 -0.27 7.59 -1.93
CA VAL A 304 -0.68 7.78 -3.33
C VAL A 304 -1.93 6.95 -3.60
N VAL A 305 -2.98 7.61 -4.09
CA VAL A 305 -4.25 6.98 -4.47
C VAL A 305 -4.52 7.23 -5.95
N LEU A 306 -4.36 6.17 -6.74
CA LEU A 306 -4.62 6.17 -8.18
C LEU A 306 -6.09 5.84 -8.44
N CYS A 307 -6.82 6.72 -9.12
CA CYS A 307 -8.24 6.55 -9.42
C CYS A 307 -8.47 6.38 -10.93
N PHE A 308 -8.59 5.14 -11.41
CA PHE A 308 -8.71 4.83 -12.84
C PHE A 308 -10.09 4.27 -13.21
N SER A 309 -10.44 4.41 -14.49
CA SER A 309 -11.60 3.77 -15.09
C SER A 309 -11.19 2.50 -15.83
N PRO A 310 -11.90 1.36 -15.65
CA PRO A 310 -11.60 0.11 -16.37
C PRO A 310 -11.91 0.19 -17.87
N VAL A 311 -12.57 1.28 -18.31
CA VAL A 311 -12.95 1.53 -19.70
C VAL A 311 -12.06 2.61 -20.32
N SER A 312 -11.09 3.15 -19.57
CA SER A 312 -10.12 4.11 -20.10
C SER A 312 -9.17 3.40 -21.04
N VAL A 313 -8.81 4.05 -22.15
CA VAL A 313 -7.80 3.53 -23.10
C VAL A 313 -6.42 3.42 -22.44
N CYS A 314 -6.20 4.15 -21.34
CA CYS A 314 -4.96 4.15 -20.58
C CYS A 314 -4.89 3.07 -19.48
N PHE A 315 -5.96 2.30 -19.26
CA PHE A 315 -6.03 1.21 -18.27
C PHE A 315 -5.80 -0.15 -18.93
#